data_AF-A0A0S9PY18-F1
#
_entry.id   AF-A0A0S9PY18-F1
#
_cell.length_a   1.000
_cell.length_b   1.000
_cell.length_c   1.000
_cell.angle_alpha   90.00
_cell.angle_beta   90.00
_cell.angle_gamma   90.00
#
_symmetry.space_group_name_H-M   'P 1'
#
loop_
_entity.id
_entity.type
_entity.pdbx_description
1 polymer ?
#
loop_
_entity_poly.entity_id
_entity_poly.type
_entity_poly.pdbx_seq_one_letter_code
_entity_poly.pdbx_strand_id
1 'polypeptide(L)'
;MRSIRGIPTVFTPSRALEWHCAGTDLLVAIVLALPGRTFSTGAIWDRFASIMPESEWALVIGSIALVRIAALTINGHWRRTPLLRALTAMMGATLHAYLALLFYVPSVNAFGVGAAFSAALAVSDIRSAYCAGRDIVVAGRVWDMMRAAPPAPLPEGFAP
;
A
#
# COMPACT_ATOMS: atom_id res chain seq x y z
N MET A 1 -32.12 -0.63 -7.55
CA MET A 1 -30.65 -0.46 -7.44
C MET A 1 -29.97 -1.58 -8.21
N ARG A 2 -29.33 -1.30 -9.35
CA ARG A 2 -28.53 -2.32 -10.06
C ARG A 2 -27.36 -2.72 -9.17
N SER A 3 -27.31 -4.00 -8.78
CA SER A 3 -26.22 -4.56 -8.02
C SER A 3 -24.92 -4.45 -8.82
N ILE A 4 -23.98 -3.62 -8.33
CA ILE A 4 -22.63 -3.42 -8.89
C ILE A 4 -21.83 -4.75 -8.97
N ARG A 5 -22.36 -5.84 -8.39
CA ARG A 5 -21.74 -7.16 -8.33
C ARG A 5 -21.61 -7.86 -9.69
N GLY A 6 -22.35 -7.45 -10.73
CA GLY A 6 -22.40 -8.15 -12.02
C GLY A 6 -21.42 -7.67 -13.10
N ILE A 7 -20.64 -6.62 -12.87
CA ILE A 7 -19.69 -6.12 -13.89
C ILE A 7 -18.41 -6.99 -13.82
N PRO A 8 -18.08 -7.75 -14.88
CA PRO A 8 -16.85 -8.54 -14.95
C PRO A 8 -15.67 -7.63 -14.66
N THR A 9 -14.77 -8.11 -13.83
CA THR A 9 -13.70 -7.36 -13.17
C THR A 9 -12.65 -6.85 -14.16
N VAL A 10 -12.93 -5.72 -14.83
CA VAL A 10 -11.89 -4.90 -15.48
C VAL A 10 -10.92 -4.29 -14.44
N PHE A 11 -11.26 -4.39 -13.14
CA PHE A 11 -10.63 -3.68 -12.01
C PHE A 11 -9.75 -4.53 -11.08
N THR A 12 -9.33 -5.73 -11.48
CA THR A 12 -8.37 -6.52 -10.68
C THR A 12 -7.21 -6.99 -11.54
N PRO A 13 -6.27 -6.09 -11.90
CA PRO A 13 -4.89 -6.54 -12.03
C PRO A 13 -4.48 -7.23 -10.72
N SER A 14 -3.54 -8.18 -10.82
CA SER A 14 -2.95 -8.85 -9.66
C SER A 14 -2.57 -7.82 -8.58
N ARG A 15 -3.21 -7.91 -7.41
CA ARG A 15 -2.89 -7.10 -6.22
C ARG A 15 -1.76 -7.72 -5.39
N ALA A 16 -1.08 -8.72 -5.94
CA ALA A 16 -0.04 -9.46 -5.24
C ALA A 16 1.11 -8.55 -4.79
N LEU A 17 1.47 -7.55 -5.60
CA LEU A 17 2.54 -6.61 -5.25
C LEU A 17 2.15 -5.74 -4.04
N GLU A 18 0.91 -5.25 -4.00
CA GLU A 18 0.41 -4.44 -2.87
C GLU A 18 0.40 -5.24 -1.56
N TRP A 19 -0.09 -6.49 -1.63
CA TRP A 19 -0.07 -7.41 -0.48
C TRP A 19 1.35 -7.80 -0.08
N HIS A 20 2.25 -7.99 -1.03
CA HIS A 20 3.65 -8.29 -0.76
C HIS A 20 4.34 -7.15 -0.02
N CYS A 21 4.18 -5.91 -0.46
CA CYS A 21 4.78 -4.75 0.21
C CYS A 21 4.21 -4.57 1.62
N ALA A 22 2.87 -4.60 1.76
CA ALA A 22 2.23 -4.46 3.07
C ALA A 22 2.58 -5.60 4.04
N GLY A 23 2.67 -6.84 3.54
CA GLY A 23 3.09 -8.00 4.34
C GLY A 23 4.57 -7.91 4.73
N THR A 24 5.42 -7.41 3.84
CA THR A 24 6.85 -7.20 4.13
C THR A 24 7.03 -6.15 5.23
N ASP A 25 6.32 -5.02 5.15
CA ASP A 25 6.34 -3.99 6.20
C ASP A 25 5.86 -4.55 7.55
N LEU A 26 4.78 -5.33 7.54
CA LEU A 26 4.27 -5.96 8.76
C LEU A 26 5.29 -6.93 9.36
N LEU A 27 5.94 -7.76 8.54
CA LEU A 27 6.97 -8.69 9.01
C LEU A 27 8.19 -7.95 9.58
N VAL A 28 8.64 -6.88 8.92
CA VAL A 28 9.73 -6.02 9.44
C VAL A 28 9.31 -5.42 10.79
N ALA A 29 8.11 -4.87 10.90
CA ALA A 29 7.60 -4.32 12.16
C ALA A 29 7.52 -5.37 13.27
N ILE A 30 7.07 -6.59 12.96
CA ILE A 30 7.04 -7.70 13.94
C ILE A 30 8.46 -8.05 14.38
N VAL A 31 9.41 -8.16 13.46
CA VAL A 31 10.81 -8.47 13.80
C VAL A 31 11.40 -7.42 14.74
N LEU A 32 11.17 -6.12 14.46
CA LEU A 32 11.64 -5.03 15.32
C LEU A 32 10.88 -4.94 16.67
N ALA A 33 9.64 -5.42 16.73
CA ALA A 33 8.84 -5.44 17.95
C ALA A 33 9.15 -6.64 18.86
N LEU A 34 9.65 -7.74 18.29
CA LEU A 34 10.03 -8.91 19.06
C LEU A 34 11.23 -8.59 19.95
N PRO A 35 11.32 -9.20 21.15
CA PRO A 35 12.49 -9.09 22.01
C PRO A 35 13.66 -9.82 21.35
N GLY A 36 14.34 -9.10 20.49
CA GLY A 36 15.53 -9.50 19.75
C GLY A 36 16.16 -8.19 19.39
N ARG A 37 17.31 -7.89 19.98
CA ARG A 37 17.95 -6.59 19.81
C ARG A 37 18.53 -6.50 18.41
N THR A 38 17.71 -6.32 17.37
CA THR A 38 18.18 -6.13 15.98
C THR A 38 19.21 -5.03 15.98
N PHE A 39 18.92 -3.96 16.74
CA PHE A 39 19.82 -2.83 16.84
C PHE A 39 21.09 -3.10 17.66
N SER A 40 21.21 -4.22 18.37
CA SER A 40 22.47 -4.62 19.02
C SER A 40 23.37 -5.50 18.16
N THR A 41 22.92 -5.91 16.97
CA THR A 41 23.67 -6.88 16.14
C THR A 41 24.89 -6.27 15.44
N GLY A 42 25.08 -4.94 15.51
CA GLY A 42 26.26 -4.28 14.97
C GLY A 42 26.19 -2.75 15.00
N ALA A 43 27.35 -2.10 14.88
CA ALA A 43 27.52 -0.65 14.99
C ALA A 43 26.74 0.19 13.96
N ILE A 44 26.31 -0.45 12.86
CA ILE A 44 25.43 0.16 11.85
C ILE A 44 24.09 0.59 12.46
N TRP A 45 23.58 -0.20 13.40
CA TRP A 45 22.27 0.02 13.99
C TRP A 45 22.28 1.04 15.12
N ASP A 46 23.42 1.27 15.78
CA ASP A 46 23.57 2.36 16.76
C ASP A 46 23.23 3.72 16.12
N ARG A 47 23.53 3.88 14.83
CA ARG A 47 23.23 5.08 14.05
C ARG A 47 21.76 5.18 13.64
N PHE A 48 21.07 4.05 13.48
CA PHE A 48 19.61 4.05 13.33
C PHE A 48 18.93 4.35 14.67
N ALA A 49 19.46 3.82 15.76
CA ALA A 49 18.97 4.03 17.12
C ALA A 49 19.09 5.50 17.56
N SER A 50 20.12 6.22 17.09
CA SER A 50 20.29 7.65 17.38
C SER A 50 19.27 8.55 16.67
N ILE A 51 18.68 8.09 15.57
CA ILE A 51 17.57 8.78 14.90
C ILE A 51 16.29 8.51 15.67
N MET A 52 16.00 7.23 15.93
CA MET A 52 14.78 6.79 16.59
C MET A 52 14.99 5.38 17.19
N PRO A 53 14.52 5.10 18.43
CA PRO A 53 14.62 3.79 19.04
C PRO A 53 13.99 2.65 18.20
N GLU A 54 14.50 1.43 18.34
CA GLU A 54 14.01 0.24 17.61
C GLU A 54 12.49 0.05 17.75
N SER A 55 11.95 0.25 18.97
CA SER A 55 10.51 0.15 19.24
C SER A 55 9.68 1.19 18.49
N GLU A 56 10.22 2.40 18.30
CA GLU A 56 9.53 3.46 17.58
C GLU A 56 9.56 3.20 16.07
N TRP A 57 10.65 2.64 15.52
CA TRP A 57 10.68 2.12 14.15
C TRP A 57 9.63 1.04 13.93
N ALA A 58 9.52 0.08 14.87
CA ALA A 58 8.51 -0.97 14.82
C ALA A 58 7.09 -0.37 14.79
N LEU A 59 6.81 0.63 15.62
CA LEU A 59 5.51 1.30 15.67
C LEU A 59 5.18 2.06 14.38
N VAL A 60 6.12 2.83 13.84
CA VAL A 60 5.90 3.61 12.60
C VAL A 60 5.65 2.67 11.42
N ILE A 61 6.54 1.70 11.20
CA ILE A 61 6.43 0.75 10.09
C ILE A 61 5.17 -0.10 10.25
N GLY A 62 4.90 -0.60 11.46
CA GLY A 62 3.74 -1.41 11.78
C GLY A 62 2.43 -0.66 11.57
N SER A 63 2.35 0.61 11.99
CA SER A 63 1.16 1.44 11.78
C SER A 63 0.85 1.63 10.30
N ILE A 64 1.87 1.91 9.48
CA ILE A 64 1.73 2.04 8.03
C ILE A 64 1.25 0.71 7.42
N ALA A 65 1.88 -0.41 7.80
CA ALA A 65 1.51 -1.74 7.32
C ALA A 65 0.05 -2.10 7.67
N LEU A 66 -0.39 -1.85 8.91
CA LEU A 66 -1.75 -2.16 9.37
C LEU A 66 -2.80 -1.32 8.64
N VAL A 67 -2.58 0.00 8.52
CA VAL A 67 -3.49 0.89 7.77
C VAL A 67 -3.60 0.43 6.31
N ARG A 68 -2.49 -0.01 5.72
CA ARG A 68 -2.44 -0.51 4.36
C ARG A 68 -3.16 -1.84 4.18
N ILE A 69 -2.96 -2.80 5.08
CA ILE A 69 -3.69 -4.08 5.08
C ILE A 69 -5.20 -3.82 5.24
N ALA A 70 -5.59 -2.91 6.13
CA ALA A 70 -6.99 -2.52 6.29
C ALA A 70 -7.56 -1.92 4.99
N ALA A 71 -6.82 -1.01 4.34
CA ALA A 71 -7.21 -0.42 3.06
C ALA A 71 -7.38 -1.49 1.96
N LEU A 72 -6.44 -2.43 1.84
CA LEU A 72 -6.50 -3.54 0.88
C LEU A 72 -7.70 -4.46 1.15
N THR A 73 -7.95 -4.78 2.43
CA THR A 73 -9.05 -5.65 2.85
C THR A 73 -10.41 -5.01 2.55
N ILE A 74 -10.59 -3.74 2.88
CA ILE A 74 -11.82 -2.97 2.61
C ILE A 74 -12.07 -2.88 1.10
N ASN A 75 -11.03 -2.61 0.32
CA ASN A 75 -11.09 -2.52 -1.13
C ASN A 75 -11.29 -3.87 -1.83
N GLY A 76 -10.99 -4.98 -1.15
CA GLY A 76 -11.24 -6.34 -1.61
C GLY A 76 -12.69 -6.79 -1.39
N HIS A 77 -13.28 -6.46 -0.24
CA HIS A 77 -14.51 -7.13 0.23
C HIS A 77 -15.74 -6.21 0.35
N TRP A 78 -15.57 -4.90 0.64
CA TRP A 78 -16.70 -4.04 1.03
C TRP A 78 -17.00 -2.91 0.05
N ARG A 79 -16.06 -1.99 -0.16
CA ARG A 79 -16.24 -0.82 -1.03
C ARG A 79 -14.96 -0.55 -1.81
N ARG A 80 -15.13 -0.30 -3.11
CA ARG A 80 -14.01 0.07 -4.00
C ARG A 80 -13.56 1.50 -3.67
N THR A 81 -12.48 1.62 -2.91
CA THR A 81 -11.82 2.87 -2.50
C THR A 81 -10.38 2.98 -3.06
N PRO A 82 -10.19 3.05 -4.39
CA PRO A 82 -8.85 3.03 -5.00
C PRO A 82 -7.95 4.20 -4.54
N LEU A 83 -8.55 5.33 -4.15
CA LEU A 83 -7.82 6.46 -3.55
C LEU A 83 -7.10 6.07 -2.24
N LEU A 84 -7.75 5.34 -1.34
CA LEU A 84 -7.15 4.92 -0.08
C LEU A 84 -5.95 3.99 -0.32
N ARG A 85 -6.04 3.11 -1.34
CA ARG A 85 -4.91 2.27 -1.77
C ARG A 85 -3.75 3.10 -2.33
N ALA A 86 -4.04 4.09 -3.16
CA ALA A 86 -3.00 4.97 -3.70
C ALA A 86 -2.28 5.74 -2.58
N LEU A 87 -3.03 6.32 -1.63
CA LEU A 87 -2.47 7.06 -0.50
C LEU A 87 -1.59 6.18 0.39
N THR A 88 -2.09 5.01 0.79
CA THR A 88 -1.33 4.07 1.64
C THR A 88 -0.10 3.50 0.94
N ALA A 89 -0.16 3.31 -0.39
CA ALA A 89 1.03 2.96 -1.17
C ALA A 89 2.06 4.09 -1.23
N MET A 90 1.64 5.36 -1.37
CA MET A 90 2.57 6.49 -1.31
C MET A 90 3.25 6.63 0.07
N MET A 91 2.54 6.31 1.15
CA MET A 91 3.14 6.29 2.49
C MET A 91 4.26 5.26 2.59
N GLY A 92 4.03 4.03 2.10
CA GLY A 92 5.06 3.00 2.03
C GLY A 92 6.24 3.40 1.13
N ALA A 93 5.96 3.98 -0.04
CA ALA A 93 7.00 4.51 -0.93
C ALA A 93 7.87 5.56 -0.25
N THR A 94 7.25 6.48 0.50
CA THR A 94 7.95 7.55 1.21
C THR A 94 8.82 7.01 2.33
N LEU A 95 8.27 6.08 3.13
CA LEU A 95 9.02 5.39 4.19
C LEU A 95 10.26 4.69 3.63
N HIS A 96 10.09 3.91 2.57
CA HIS A 96 11.18 3.11 2.00
C HIS A 96 12.19 3.96 1.22
N ALA A 97 11.76 5.04 0.57
CA ALA A 97 12.68 6.01 -0.01
C ALA A 97 13.51 6.71 1.07
N TYR A 98 12.89 7.06 2.20
CA TYR A 98 13.58 7.63 3.35
C TYR A 98 14.58 6.64 3.95
N LEU A 99 14.21 5.37 4.15
CA LEU A 99 15.13 4.34 4.62
C LEU A 99 16.29 4.12 3.66
N ALA A 100 16.04 4.05 2.35
CA ALA A 100 17.08 3.93 1.33
C ALA A 100 18.06 5.10 1.39
N LEU A 101 17.55 6.33 1.56
CA LEU A 101 18.37 7.52 1.73
C LEU A 101 19.15 7.48 3.04
N LEU A 102 18.54 7.04 4.14
CA LEU A 102 19.23 6.86 5.42
C LEU A 102 20.41 5.91 5.29
N PHE A 103 20.28 4.80 4.56
CA PHE A 103 21.42 3.91 4.31
C PHE A 103 22.54 4.58 3.50
N TYR A 104 22.22 5.58 2.66
CA TYR A 104 23.17 6.29 1.80
C TYR A 104 23.88 7.46 2.49
N VAL A 105 23.22 8.20 3.40
CA VAL A 105 23.80 9.42 3.98
C VAL A 105 25.05 9.12 4.84
N PRO A 106 26.08 10.00 4.83
CA PRO A 106 27.35 9.74 5.53
C PRO A 106 27.23 9.55 7.05
N SER A 107 26.22 10.15 7.68
CA SER A 107 25.98 10.02 9.12
C SER A 107 25.64 8.58 9.53
N VAL A 108 24.98 7.83 8.65
CA VAL A 108 24.64 6.41 8.85
C VAL A 108 25.67 5.52 8.14
N ASN A 109 26.11 5.89 6.93
CA ASN A 109 27.11 5.20 6.10
C ASN A 109 26.97 3.68 6.11
N ALA A 110 25.77 3.24 5.72
CA ALA A 110 25.30 1.87 5.86
C ALA A 110 24.91 1.27 4.51
N PHE A 111 25.55 1.76 3.45
CA PHE A 111 25.19 1.40 2.08
C PHE A 111 25.43 -0.10 1.84
N GLY A 112 24.38 -0.81 1.44
CA GLY A 112 24.40 -2.26 1.30
C GLY A 112 23.04 -2.83 0.93
N VAL A 113 22.80 -4.09 1.27
CA VAL A 113 21.56 -4.81 0.93
C VAL A 113 20.32 -4.10 1.47
N GLY A 114 20.38 -3.51 2.67
CA GLY A 114 19.27 -2.73 3.23
C GLY A 114 18.88 -1.52 2.39
N ALA A 115 19.86 -0.83 1.79
CA ALA A 115 19.62 0.30 0.89
C ALA A 115 18.90 -0.16 -0.39
N ALA A 116 19.41 -1.22 -1.02
CA ALA A 116 18.83 -1.78 -2.24
C ALA A 116 17.42 -2.35 -2.00
N PHE A 117 17.23 -3.04 -0.89
CA PHE A 117 15.93 -3.58 -0.46
C PHE A 117 14.90 -2.47 -0.25
N SER A 118 15.26 -1.42 0.50
CA SER A 118 14.38 -0.27 0.73
C SER A 118 14.08 0.46 -0.59
N ALA A 119 15.07 0.68 -1.45
CA ALA A 119 14.84 1.28 -2.76
C ALA A 119 13.89 0.46 -3.64
N ALA A 120 14.03 -0.87 -3.65
CA ALA A 120 13.16 -1.77 -4.41
C ALA A 120 11.71 -1.76 -3.90
N LEU A 121 11.50 -1.72 -2.58
CA LEU A 121 10.17 -1.56 -1.99
C LEU A 121 9.57 -0.18 -2.30
N ALA A 122 10.37 0.88 -2.26
CA ALA A 122 9.92 2.21 -2.66
C ALA A 122 9.41 2.24 -4.11
N VAL A 123 10.16 1.65 -5.04
CA VAL A 123 9.75 1.55 -6.46
C VAL A 123 8.48 0.69 -6.60
N SER A 124 8.40 -0.42 -5.87
CA SER A 124 7.22 -1.30 -5.87
C SER A 124 5.96 -0.58 -5.37
N ASP A 125 6.13 0.30 -4.40
CA ASP A 125 5.07 1.11 -3.83
C ASP A 125 4.66 2.27 -4.74
N ILE A 126 5.60 2.91 -5.42
CA ILE A 126 5.30 3.90 -6.48
C ILE A 126 4.48 3.23 -7.59
N ARG A 127 4.87 2.02 -8.02
CA ARG A 127 4.12 1.26 -9.02
C ARG A 127 2.71 0.91 -8.52
N SER A 128 2.59 0.44 -7.29
CA SER A 128 1.31 0.17 -6.63
C SER A 128 0.41 1.42 -6.58
N ALA A 129 0.97 2.56 -6.20
CA ALA A 129 0.26 3.84 -6.15
C ALA A 129 -0.22 4.28 -7.54
N TYR A 130 0.64 4.17 -8.56
CA TYR A 130 0.30 4.48 -9.94
C TYR A 130 -0.84 3.60 -10.48
N CYS A 131 -0.77 2.27 -10.24
CA CYS A 131 -1.83 1.34 -10.62
C CYS A 131 -3.15 1.68 -9.92
N ALA A 132 -3.13 1.93 -8.61
CA ALA A 132 -4.31 2.34 -7.87
C ALA A 132 -4.87 3.68 -8.37
N GLY A 133 -4.01 4.63 -8.75
CA GLY A 133 -4.42 5.90 -9.37
C GLY A 133 -5.14 5.70 -10.71
N ARG A 134 -4.67 4.77 -11.55
CA ARG A 134 -5.38 4.39 -12.78
C ARG A 134 -6.75 3.79 -12.50
N ASP A 135 -6.88 2.97 -11.45
CA ASP A 135 -8.17 2.40 -11.04
C ASP A 135 -9.18 3.52 -10.69
N ILE A 136 -8.75 4.65 -10.11
CA ILE A 136 -9.61 5.82 -9.84
C ILE A 136 -10.19 6.37 -11.15
N VAL A 137 -9.34 6.61 -12.15
CA VAL A 137 -9.74 7.20 -13.44
C VAL A 137 -10.73 6.28 -14.17
N VAL A 138 -10.43 4.98 -14.21
CA VAL A 138 -11.32 4.00 -14.86
C VAL A 138 -12.65 3.90 -14.12
N ALA A 139 -12.65 3.93 -12.78
CA ALA A 139 -13.87 3.92 -11.99
C ALA A 139 -14.74 5.15 -12.24
N GLY A 140 -14.13 6.34 -12.37
CA GLY A 140 -14.82 7.57 -12.74
C GLY A 140 -15.50 7.47 -14.10
N ARG A 141 -14.78 7.00 -15.13
CA ARG A 141 -15.35 6.82 -16.49
C ARG A 141 -16.52 5.84 -16.51
N VAL A 142 -16.40 4.70 -15.83
CA VAL A 142 -17.49 3.71 -15.74
C VAL A 142 -18.71 4.33 -15.06
N TRP A 143 -18.49 5.10 -13.99
CA TRP A 143 -19.58 5.80 -13.31
C TRP A 143 -20.29 6.81 -14.21
N ASP A 144 -19.54 7.59 -14.99
CA ASP A 144 -20.10 8.53 -15.97
C ASP A 144 -20.92 7.82 -17.05
N MET A 145 -20.42 6.71 -17.58
CA MET A 145 -21.15 5.88 -18.54
C MET A 145 -22.46 5.34 -17.95
N MET A 146 -22.46 4.90 -16.69
CA MET A 146 -23.66 4.41 -16.01
C MET A 146 -24.68 5.53 -15.76
N ARG A 147 -24.23 6.78 -15.57
CA ARG A 147 -25.10 7.96 -15.44
C ARG A 147 -25.69 8.41 -16.79
N ALA A 148 -24.93 8.26 -17.87
CA ALA A 148 -25.37 8.61 -19.22
C ALA A 148 -26.26 7.55 -19.88
N ALA A 149 -26.22 6.30 -19.40
CA ALA A 149 -27.03 5.22 -19.94
C ALA A 149 -28.53 5.47 -19.71
N PRO A 150 -29.40 5.29 -20.74
CA PRO A 150 -30.83 5.42 -20.57
C PRO A 150 -31.36 4.43 -19.53
N PRO A 151 -32.45 4.77 -18.82
CA PRO A 151 -33.06 3.87 -17.85
C PRO A 151 -33.38 2.53 -18.50
N ALA A 152 -33.24 1.45 -17.74
CA ALA A 152 -33.59 0.12 -18.23
C ALA A 152 -35.04 0.13 -18.72
N PRO A 153 -35.36 -0.47 -19.89
CA PRO A 153 -36.75 -0.68 -20.26
C PRO A 153 -37.45 -1.44 -19.12
N LEU A 154 -38.69 -1.03 -18.82
CA LEU A 154 -39.49 -1.71 -17.81
C LEU A 154 -39.71 -3.17 -18.24
N PRO A 155 -39.75 -4.14 -17.31
CA PRO A 155 -40.12 -5.51 -17.64
C PRO A 155 -41.51 -5.51 -18.30
N GLU A 156 -41.70 -6.32 -19.34
CA GLU A 156 -42.93 -6.36 -20.17
C GLU A 156 -44.24 -6.75 -19.42
N GLY A 157 -44.22 -6.87 -18.09
CA GLY A 157 -45.39 -7.16 -17.25
C GLY A 157 -45.87 -6.02 -16.35
N PHE A 158 -45.30 -4.81 -16.47
CA PHE A 158 -45.64 -3.64 -15.64
C PHE A 158 -46.22 -2.45 -16.43
N ALA A 159 -46.60 -2.65 -17.70
CA ALA A 159 -47.40 -1.68 -18.42
C ALA A 159 -48.87 -1.76 -17.93
N PRO A 160 -49.52 -0.63 -17.60
CA PRO A 160 -50.90 -0.62 -17.13
C PRO A 160 -51.91 -1.08 -18.19
#